data_AF-A0A3D3XSW2-F1
#
_entry.id   AF-A0A3D3XSW2-F1
#
_cell.length_a   1.000
_cell.length_b   1.000
_cell.length_c   1.000
_cell.angle_alpha   90.00
_cell.angle_beta   90.00
_cell.angle_gamma   90.00
#
_symmetry.space_group_name_H-M   'P 1'
#
loop_
_entity.id
_entity.type
_entity.pdbx_description
1 polymer ?
#
loop_
_entity_poly.entity_id
_entity_poly.type
_entity_poly.pdbx_seq_one_letter_code
_entity_poly.pdbx_strand_id
1 'polypeptide(L)'
;PVKVGDPVVFNYPMDNMPVDKKENYVKRCVGTPGDSLEVIDTKVFVNGNAMQFPDRSFPQFLYYVQTNGQGFSKKRLKKDVDINYLTSEQQRRYPTDQDVYQRTQTDYIMFLQEQHVDDILALPNVEKVWPVIANRPGSPIDSSKPASLLEIEAGQAQEILFPNPDTGHGERPYDDTWDNFGPLLIPAAGQSVELTDKNLHSFRRIIGEYEGHDLKINKEGQAFIDGELATTYTFEKNYYWMMGDNRHNSLDARKWGYVPEDHIVGKPVFIWMSYDKHGKGFEKIRTDRVFTTVNGEGEPQSYFWHFIVLLGLYQVVRFLRKRKK
;
A
#
# COMPACT_ATOMS: atom_id res chain seq x y z
N PRO A 1 -16.31 -6.21 11.95
CA PRO A 1 -14.89 -6.64 11.99
C PRO A 1 -14.21 -6.33 10.65
N VAL A 2 -12.94 -5.91 10.69
CA VAL A 2 -12.11 -5.75 9.50
C VAL A 2 -11.75 -7.12 8.95
N LYS A 3 -11.74 -7.27 7.62
CA LYS A 3 -11.37 -8.50 6.92
C LYS A 3 -10.22 -8.24 5.96
N VAL A 4 -9.48 -9.30 5.61
CA VAL A 4 -8.53 -9.27 4.49
C VAL A 4 -9.23 -8.73 3.25
N GLY A 5 -8.60 -7.78 2.56
CA GLY A 5 -9.13 -7.08 1.41
C GLY A 5 -9.90 -5.80 1.72
N ASP A 6 -10.31 -5.53 2.97
CA ASP A 6 -11.02 -4.29 3.30
C ASP A 6 -10.07 -3.07 3.19
N PRO A 7 -10.51 -1.94 2.60
CA PRO A 7 -9.88 -0.65 2.86
C PRO A 7 -10.21 -0.21 4.29
N VAL A 8 -9.22 0.29 5.01
CA VAL A 8 -9.31 0.64 6.43
C VAL A 8 -8.71 2.00 6.66
N VAL A 9 -9.42 2.84 7.41
CA VAL A 9 -8.93 4.09 7.98
C VAL A 9 -8.45 3.81 9.39
N PHE A 10 -7.21 4.18 9.70
CA PHE A 10 -6.61 3.98 11.00
C PHE A 10 -5.62 5.11 11.33
N ASN A 11 -5.37 5.32 12.61
CA ASN A 11 -4.37 6.27 13.06
C ASN A 11 -2.96 5.75 12.77
N TYR A 12 -2.08 6.60 12.24
CA TYR A 12 -0.71 6.23 11.90
C TYR A 12 0.03 5.71 13.14
N PRO A 13 0.54 4.45 13.14
CA PRO A 13 1.01 3.83 14.37
C PRO A 13 2.30 4.45 14.94
N MET A 14 3.12 5.11 14.10
CA MET A 14 4.35 5.79 14.54
C MET A 14 4.10 7.23 15.02
N ASP A 15 2.86 7.69 15.01
CA ASP A 15 2.52 9.01 15.51
C ASP A 15 2.37 8.99 17.04
N ASN A 16 3.16 9.82 17.71
CA ASN A 16 3.18 9.99 19.16
C ASN A 16 2.11 10.99 19.65
N MET A 17 1.31 11.55 18.76
CA MET A 17 0.20 12.43 19.14
C MET A 17 -0.93 11.67 19.83
N PRO A 18 -1.74 12.36 20.67
CA PRO A 18 -3.02 11.84 21.14
C PRO A 18 -3.92 11.39 19.98
N VAL A 19 -4.74 10.35 20.20
CA VAL A 19 -5.55 9.67 19.16
C VAL A 19 -6.38 10.64 18.30
N ASP A 20 -6.93 11.69 18.90
CA ASP A 20 -7.74 12.72 18.22
C ASP A 20 -6.94 13.62 17.26
N LYS A 21 -5.61 13.63 17.38
CA LYS A 21 -4.69 14.43 16.57
C LYS A 21 -3.79 13.60 15.68
N LYS A 22 -3.82 12.27 15.82
CA LYS A 22 -3.00 11.38 14.98
C LYS A 22 -3.38 11.52 13.52
N GLU A 23 -2.36 11.47 12.67
CA GLU A 23 -2.60 11.40 11.22
C GLU A 23 -3.39 10.13 10.85
N ASN A 24 -4.34 10.25 9.93
CA ASN A 24 -5.15 9.13 9.48
C ASN A 24 -4.62 8.58 8.16
N TYR A 25 -4.35 7.28 8.13
CA TYR A 25 -3.95 6.58 6.92
C TYR A 25 -5.10 5.74 6.38
N VAL A 26 -5.14 5.60 5.06
CA VAL A 26 -6.04 4.67 4.37
C VAL A 26 -5.20 3.63 3.66
N LYS A 27 -5.31 2.37 4.07
CA LYS A 27 -4.60 1.23 3.49
C LYS A 27 -5.55 0.04 3.41
N ARG A 28 -5.11 -1.03 2.76
CA ARG A 28 -5.84 -2.29 2.70
C ARG A 28 -5.37 -3.23 3.80
N CYS A 29 -6.31 -3.83 4.50
CA CYS A 29 -6.02 -4.92 5.42
C CYS A 29 -5.61 -6.14 4.59
N VAL A 30 -4.41 -6.66 4.81
CA VAL A 30 -3.91 -7.86 4.13
C VAL A 30 -3.69 -9.03 5.08
N GLY A 31 -3.69 -8.80 6.40
CA GLY A 31 -3.64 -9.84 7.42
C GLY A 31 -4.45 -9.42 8.65
N THR A 32 -5.17 -10.38 9.22
CA THR A 32 -6.06 -10.22 10.37
C THR A 32 -5.58 -11.05 11.57
N PRO A 33 -6.12 -10.84 12.78
CA PRO A 33 -5.66 -11.52 13.99
C PRO A 33 -5.64 -13.04 13.83
N GLY A 34 -4.49 -13.65 14.14
CA GLY A 34 -4.23 -15.08 14.08
C GLY A 34 -3.68 -15.58 12.73
N ASP A 35 -3.65 -14.74 11.70
CA ASP A 35 -3.14 -15.12 10.39
C ASP A 35 -1.61 -15.28 10.38
N SER A 36 -1.09 -16.16 9.52
CA SER A 36 0.28 -16.06 9.03
C SER A 36 0.32 -15.27 7.73
N LEU A 37 1.30 -14.39 7.58
CA LEU A 37 1.51 -13.56 6.40
C LEU A 37 2.91 -13.74 5.87
N GLU A 38 3.02 -13.91 4.55
CA GLU A 38 4.27 -13.97 3.83
C GLU A 38 4.13 -13.21 2.51
N VAL A 39 5.19 -12.57 2.05
CA VAL A 39 5.27 -11.99 0.71
C VAL A 39 6.36 -12.72 -0.05
N ILE A 40 6.03 -13.23 -1.23
CA ILE A 40 6.96 -13.91 -2.14
C ILE A 40 6.79 -13.28 -3.51
N ASP A 41 7.88 -12.73 -4.06
CA ASP A 41 7.90 -12.07 -5.36
C ASP A 41 6.71 -11.13 -5.57
N THR A 42 6.52 -10.19 -4.63
CA THR A 42 5.44 -9.18 -4.55
C THR A 42 4.04 -9.70 -4.17
N LYS A 43 3.81 -11.02 -4.23
CA LYS A 43 2.52 -11.65 -3.95
C LYS A 43 2.37 -11.92 -2.46
N VAL A 44 1.23 -11.54 -1.90
CA VAL A 44 0.91 -11.75 -0.48
C VAL A 44 0.24 -13.12 -0.32
N PHE A 45 0.73 -13.91 0.63
CA PHE A 45 0.17 -15.17 1.05
C PHE A 45 -0.33 -15.04 2.49
N VAL A 46 -1.58 -15.42 2.72
CA VAL A 46 -2.23 -15.43 4.03
C VAL A 46 -2.61 -16.86 4.36
N ASN A 47 -2.09 -17.40 5.47
CA ASN A 47 -2.25 -18.80 5.85
C ASN A 47 -1.88 -19.77 4.70
N GLY A 48 -0.81 -19.45 3.96
CA GLY A 48 -0.31 -20.22 2.82
C GLY A 48 -1.09 -20.04 1.51
N ASN A 49 -2.17 -19.27 1.49
CA ASN A 49 -2.98 -19.03 0.29
C ASN A 49 -2.70 -17.65 -0.30
N ALA A 50 -2.53 -17.57 -1.62
CA ALA A 50 -2.36 -16.28 -2.30
C ALA A 50 -3.59 -15.39 -2.09
N MET A 51 -3.37 -14.19 -1.54
CA MET A 51 -4.40 -13.19 -1.29
C MET A 51 -5.10 -12.83 -2.60
N GLN A 52 -6.43 -12.91 -2.60
CA GLN A 52 -7.25 -12.42 -3.69
C GLN A 52 -7.64 -10.97 -3.41
N PHE A 53 -7.36 -10.09 -4.37
CA PHE A 53 -7.82 -8.71 -4.28
C PHE A 53 -9.31 -8.63 -4.62
N PRO A 54 -10.09 -7.75 -3.96
CA PRO A 54 -11.45 -7.46 -4.38
C PRO A 54 -11.50 -6.89 -5.80
N ASP A 55 -12.61 -7.08 -6.52
CA ASP A 55 -12.79 -6.62 -7.91
C ASP A 55 -12.45 -5.15 -8.15
N ARG A 56 -12.66 -4.31 -7.14
CA ARG A 56 -12.45 -2.85 -7.20
C ARG A 56 -11.06 -2.43 -6.68
N SER A 57 -10.14 -3.36 -6.58
CA SER A 57 -8.81 -3.18 -6.03
C SER A 57 -7.75 -3.66 -7.01
N PHE A 58 -6.95 -2.73 -7.50
CA PHE A 58 -5.89 -3.03 -8.45
C PHE A 58 -4.55 -2.67 -7.82
N PRO A 59 -3.75 -3.65 -7.35
CA PRO A 59 -2.44 -3.36 -6.82
C PRO A 59 -1.55 -2.79 -7.95
N GLN A 60 -0.76 -1.80 -7.59
CA GLN A 60 0.18 -1.12 -8.46
C GLN A 60 1.61 -1.43 -8.00
N PHE A 61 2.43 -1.90 -8.93
CA PHE A 61 3.82 -2.30 -8.72
C PHE A 61 4.74 -1.55 -9.68
N LEU A 62 6.05 -1.63 -9.40
CA LEU A 62 7.07 -1.03 -10.24
C LEU A 62 7.44 -1.99 -11.37
N TYR A 63 7.45 -1.48 -12.60
CA TYR A 63 7.86 -2.20 -13.79
C TYR A 63 8.96 -1.43 -14.51
N TYR A 64 9.90 -2.18 -15.07
CA TYR A 64 10.89 -1.67 -15.99
C TYR A 64 10.39 -1.88 -17.42
N VAL A 65 10.28 -0.79 -18.18
CA VAL A 65 9.73 -0.78 -19.54
C VAL A 65 10.81 -0.32 -20.50
N GLN A 66 11.14 -1.17 -21.46
CA GLN A 66 12.07 -0.86 -22.54
C GLN A 66 11.32 -0.61 -23.83
N THR A 67 11.71 0.44 -24.53
CA THR A 67 11.14 0.90 -25.79
C THR A 67 12.17 0.88 -26.91
N ASN A 68 11.70 0.94 -28.15
CA ASN A 68 12.53 1.08 -29.34
C ASN A 68 13.15 2.49 -29.52
N GLY A 69 13.14 3.33 -28.47
CA GLY A 69 13.61 4.71 -28.48
C GLY A 69 12.52 5.77 -28.74
N GLN A 70 11.33 5.35 -29.16
CA GLN A 70 10.16 6.23 -29.20
C GLN A 70 9.48 6.28 -27.82
N GLY A 71 9.38 7.49 -27.25
CA GLY A 71 8.77 7.72 -25.95
C GLY A 71 7.23 7.65 -25.94
N PHE A 72 6.65 7.87 -24.76
CA PHE A 72 5.21 7.73 -24.53
C PHE A 72 4.41 9.03 -24.70
N SER A 73 3.18 8.90 -25.21
CA SER A 73 2.20 9.98 -25.14
C SER A 73 1.60 10.08 -23.74
N LYS A 74 1.92 11.17 -23.03
CA LYS A 74 1.39 11.50 -21.69
C LYS A 74 -0.13 11.43 -21.62
N LYS A 75 -0.80 11.98 -22.64
CA LYS A 75 -2.26 11.99 -22.74
C LYS A 75 -2.83 10.58 -22.89
N ARG A 76 -2.16 9.73 -23.68
CA ARG A 76 -2.59 8.35 -23.90
C ARG A 76 -2.43 7.51 -22.64
N LEU A 77 -1.26 7.58 -21.98
CA LEU A 77 -1.03 6.91 -20.70
C LEU A 77 -2.06 7.31 -19.64
N LYS A 78 -2.36 8.61 -19.52
CA LYS A 78 -3.36 9.08 -18.57
C LYS A 78 -4.78 8.59 -18.91
N LYS A 79 -5.14 8.59 -20.20
CA LYS A 79 -6.50 8.23 -20.64
C LYS A 79 -6.75 6.73 -20.57
N ASP A 80 -5.80 5.93 -21.05
CA ASP A 80 -6.01 4.52 -21.31
C ASP A 80 -5.72 3.67 -20.05
N VAL A 81 -4.79 4.11 -19.19
CA VAL A 81 -4.30 3.33 -18.03
C VAL A 81 -4.15 4.14 -16.73
N ASP A 82 -4.70 5.37 -16.67
CA ASP A 82 -4.67 6.30 -15.50
C ASP A 82 -3.27 6.62 -14.92
N ILE A 83 -2.22 6.61 -15.75
CA ILE A 83 -0.84 6.87 -15.34
C ILE A 83 -0.45 8.34 -15.48
N ASN A 84 0.14 8.93 -14.43
CA ASN A 84 0.63 10.30 -14.45
C ASN A 84 2.07 10.38 -14.97
N TYR A 85 2.24 10.74 -16.25
CA TYR A 85 3.54 11.10 -16.80
C TYR A 85 3.68 12.63 -16.90
N LEU A 86 4.36 13.22 -15.90
CA LEU A 86 4.36 14.66 -15.66
C LEU A 86 5.35 15.43 -16.56
N THR A 87 5.10 16.71 -16.79
CA THR A 87 6.10 17.65 -17.36
C THR A 87 7.06 18.14 -16.29
N SER A 88 8.21 18.72 -16.68
CA SER A 88 9.18 19.26 -15.71
C SER A 88 8.60 20.38 -14.82
N GLU A 89 7.62 21.15 -15.31
CA GLU A 89 6.91 22.12 -14.47
C GLU A 89 6.01 21.43 -13.45
N GLN A 90 5.25 20.40 -13.88
CA GLN A 90 4.38 19.64 -13.00
C GLN A 90 5.16 18.85 -11.96
N GLN A 91 6.29 18.24 -12.32
CA GLN A 91 7.20 17.56 -11.40
C GLN A 91 7.71 18.51 -10.31
N ARG A 92 8.06 19.76 -10.65
CA ARG A 92 8.49 20.74 -9.64
C ARG A 92 7.36 21.12 -8.68
N ARG A 93 6.11 21.12 -9.14
CA ARG A 93 4.95 21.47 -8.30
C ARG A 93 4.42 20.27 -7.49
N TYR A 94 4.51 19.07 -8.06
CA TYR A 94 3.95 17.82 -7.52
C TYR A 94 4.96 16.68 -7.70
N PRO A 95 6.12 16.72 -7.01
CA PRO A 95 7.21 15.78 -7.24
C PRO A 95 6.85 14.32 -6.91
N THR A 96 5.86 14.11 -6.05
CA THR A 96 5.39 12.80 -5.57
C THR A 96 4.32 12.16 -6.46
N ASP A 97 3.74 12.90 -7.41
CA ASP A 97 2.57 12.47 -8.18
C ASP A 97 2.96 11.81 -9.52
N GLN A 98 4.26 11.60 -9.77
CA GLN A 98 4.75 11.00 -11.01
C GLN A 98 4.76 9.47 -10.94
N ASP A 99 4.16 8.83 -11.93
CA ASP A 99 4.14 7.36 -12.05
C ASP A 99 5.19 6.84 -13.05
N VAL A 100 5.76 7.71 -13.91
CA VAL A 100 6.70 7.33 -14.97
C VAL A 100 8.02 8.10 -14.84
N TYR A 101 9.11 7.37 -14.75
CA TYR A 101 10.47 7.92 -14.69
C TYR A 101 11.27 7.42 -15.88
N GLN A 102 11.62 8.32 -16.79
CA GLN A 102 12.54 8.01 -17.87
C GLN A 102 13.97 7.93 -17.34
N ARG A 103 14.66 6.82 -17.58
CA ARG A 103 16.05 6.59 -17.13
C ARG A 103 17.04 6.84 -18.26
N THR A 104 16.71 6.39 -19.46
CA THR A 104 17.48 6.60 -20.68
C THR A 104 16.54 6.96 -21.83
N GLN A 105 17.02 7.08 -23.06
CA GLN A 105 16.15 7.28 -24.22
C GLN A 105 15.17 6.11 -24.42
N THR A 106 15.60 4.89 -24.10
CA THR A 106 14.85 3.65 -24.33
C THR A 106 14.18 3.10 -23.07
N ASP A 107 14.72 3.42 -21.89
CA ASP A 107 14.36 2.76 -20.64
C ASP A 107 13.54 3.65 -19.70
N TYR A 108 12.48 3.07 -19.15
CA TYR A 108 11.52 3.73 -18.27
C TYR A 108 11.24 2.86 -17.06
N ILE A 109 10.97 3.50 -15.94
CA ILE A 109 10.39 2.88 -14.76
C ILE A 109 8.96 3.38 -14.65
N MET A 110 8.01 2.47 -14.46
CA MET A 110 6.59 2.80 -14.38
C MET A 110 5.94 2.13 -13.19
N PHE A 111 5.16 2.88 -12.42
CA PHE A 111 4.22 2.29 -11.48
C PHE A 111 2.96 1.88 -12.25
N LEU A 112 2.76 0.58 -12.48
CA LEU A 112 1.64 0.04 -13.25
C LEU A 112 0.73 -0.80 -12.37
N GLN A 113 -0.58 -0.67 -12.59
CA GLN A 113 -1.53 -1.67 -12.09
C GLN A 113 -1.32 -2.96 -12.88
N GLU A 114 -1.40 -4.10 -12.21
CA GLU A 114 -1.14 -5.41 -12.83
C GLU A 114 -2.01 -5.66 -14.07
N GLN A 115 -3.28 -5.22 -14.03
CA GLN A 115 -4.21 -5.33 -15.16
C GLN A 115 -3.81 -4.55 -16.43
N HIS A 116 -2.93 -3.55 -16.31
CA HIS A 116 -2.52 -2.69 -17.43
C HIS A 116 -1.13 -3.04 -17.98
N VAL A 117 -0.50 -4.09 -17.46
CA VAL A 117 0.84 -4.51 -17.94
C VAL A 117 0.78 -4.95 -19.40
N ASP A 118 -0.23 -5.74 -19.76
CA ASP A 118 -0.43 -6.21 -21.14
C ASP A 118 -0.80 -5.05 -22.09
N ASP A 119 -1.56 -4.06 -21.60
CA ASP A 119 -1.88 -2.84 -22.37
C ASP A 119 -0.62 -2.07 -22.73
N ILE A 120 0.34 -1.95 -21.79
CA ILE A 120 1.63 -1.30 -22.02
C ILE A 120 2.49 -2.14 -22.98
N LEU A 121 2.53 -3.47 -22.79
CA LEU A 121 3.31 -4.36 -23.64
C LEU A 121 2.80 -4.37 -25.10
N ALA A 122 1.49 -4.19 -25.31
CA ALA A 122 0.88 -4.13 -26.63
C ALA A 122 1.15 -2.82 -27.39
N LEU A 123 1.78 -1.81 -26.78
CA LEU A 123 2.13 -0.57 -27.45
C LEU A 123 3.22 -0.80 -28.49
N PRO A 124 3.11 -0.24 -29.72
CA PRO A 124 4.04 -0.53 -30.82
C PRO A 124 5.46 -0.02 -30.58
N ASN A 125 5.65 0.88 -29.61
CA ASN A 125 6.96 1.39 -29.23
C ASN A 125 7.61 0.62 -28.06
N VAL A 126 6.88 -0.30 -27.40
CA VAL A 126 7.38 -1.10 -26.28
C VAL A 126 7.94 -2.42 -26.79
N GLU A 127 9.15 -2.75 -26.37
CA GLU A 127 9.83 -3.99 -26.75
C GLU A 127 9.73 -5.05 -25.64
N LYS A 128 9.93 -4.63 -24.38
CA LYS A 128 9.95 -5.52 -23.22
C LYS A 128 9.46 -4.81 -21.97
N VAL A 129 8.83 -5.57 -21.09
CA VAL A 129 8.39 -5.14 -19.76
C VAL A 129 8.82 -6.20 -18.76
N TRP A 130 9.45 -5.78 -17.67
CA TRP A 130 9.82 -6.65 -16.55
C TRP A 130 9.21 -6.14 -15.25
N PRO A 131 8.68 -7.01 -14.38
CA PRO A 131 8.42 -6.63 -13.00
C PRO A 131 9.77 -6.31 -12.34
N VAL A 132 9.81 -5.26 -11.52
CA VAL A 132 10.95 -5.00 -10.63
C VAL A 132 10.71 -5.78 -9.35
N ILE A 133 11.61 -6.70 -9.02
CA ILE A 133 11.49 -7.55 -7.82
C ILE A 133 12.78 -7.46 -7.00
N ALA A 134 12.66 -6.99 -5.77
CA ALA A 134 13.73 -7.00 -4.79
C ALA A 134 13.97 -8.42 -4.28
N ASN A 135 14.96 -9.10 -4.86
CA ASN A 135 15.34 -10.45 -4.43
C ASN A 135 16.05 -10.43 -3.07
N ARG A 136 15.86 -11.48 -2.25
CA ARG A 136 16.58 -11.62 -0.98
C ARG A 136 18.11 -11.62 -1.21
N PRO A 137 18.91 -11.05 -0.31
CA PRO A 137 20.38 -11.16 -0.34
C PRO A 137 20.86 -12.59 -0.63
N GLY A 138 21.83 -12.72 -1.53
CA GLY A 138 22.38 -14.03 -1.93
C GLY A 138 21.56 -14.78 -3.01
N SER A 139 20.42 -14.25 -3.45
CA SER A 139 19.67 -14.83 -4.58
C SER A 139 20.50 -14.79 -5.89
N PRO A 140 20.34 -15.78 -6.79
CA PRO A 140 21.00 -15.77 -8.09
C PRO A 140 20.63 -14.52 -8.90
N ILE A 141 21.63 -13.90 -9.51
CA ILE A 141 21.43 -12.74 -10.39
C ILE A 141 21.11 -13.23 -11.80
N ASP A 142 19.96 -12.82 -12.34
CA ASP A 142 19.62 -13.03 -13.75
C ASP A 142 20.35 -12.01 -14.63
N SER A 143 21.50 -12.41 -15.17
CA SER A 143 22.33 -11.57 -16.05
C SER A 143 21.71 -11.27 -17.42
N SER A 144 20.56 -11.85 -17.74
CA SER A 144 19.82 -11.51 -18.97
C SER A 144 19.02 -10.21 -18.85
N LYS A 145 18.77 -9.73 -17.62
CA LYS A 145 18.10 -8.46 -17.35
C LYS A 145 19.02 -7.26 -17.66
N PRO A 146 18.44 -6.10 -18.03
CA PRO A 146 19.22 -4.86 -18.14
C PRO A 146 19.97 -4.52 -16.84
N ALA A 147 21.20 -4.04 -16.94
CA ALA A 147 22.02 -3.69 -15.77
C ALA A 147 21.34 -2.64 -14.87
N SER A 148 20.68 -1.64 -15.48
CA SER A 148 19.89 -0.63 -14.78
C SER A 148 18.70 -1.21 -14.01
N LEU A 149 18.08 -2.30 -14.49
CA LEU A 149 17.04 -3.02 -13.75
C LEU A 149 17.64 -3.70 -12.52
N LEU A 150 18.76 -4.42 -12.69
CA LEU A 150 19.45 -5.09 -11.59
C LEU A 150 19.89 -4.11 -10.48
N GLU A 151 20.34 -2.90 -10.85
CA GLU A 151 20.67 -1.85 -9.89
C GLU A 151 19.45 -1.39 -9.07
N ILE A 152 18.27 -1.28 -9.69
CA ILE A 152 17.04 -0.89 -9.01
C ILE A 152 16.60 -2.00 -8.05
N GLU A 153 16.60 -3.27 -8.51
CA GLU A 153 16.25 -4.43 -7.68
C GLU A 153 17.16 -4.52 -6.45
N ALA A 154 18.47 -4.32 -6.64
CA ALA A 154 19.45 -4.30 -5.55
C ALA A 154 19.23 -3.13 -4.58
N GLY A 155 18.89 -1.94 -5.09
CA GLY A 155 18.57 -0.78 -4.27
C GLY A 155 17.32 -1.01 -3.40
N GLN A 156 16.25 -1.58 -3.97
CA GLN A 156 15.03 -1.90 -3.23
C GLN A 156 15.25 -2.99 -2.17
N ALA A 157 16.17 -3.93 -2.41
CA ALA A 157 16.52 -4.96 -1.41
C ALA A 157 17.21 -4.38 -0.17
N GLN A 158 17.87 -3.22 -0.29
CA GLN A 158 18.55 -2.56 0.82
C GLN A 158 17.63 -1.69 1.69
N GLU A 159 16.39 -1.46 1.28
CA GLU A 159 15.41 -0.66 2.02
C GLU A 159 15.27 -1.15 3.47
N ILE A 160 15.21 -0.21 4.41
CA ILE A 160 14.96 -0.51 5.82
C ILE A 160 13.50 -0.92 5.99
N LEU A 161 13.25 -2.11 6.55
CA LEU A 161 11.92 -2.65 6.79
C LEU A 161 11.71 -3.00 8.25
N PHE A 162 10.46 -3.03 8.68
CA PHE A 162 10.06 -3.69 9.90
C PHE A 162 10.57 -5.15 9.92
N PRO A 163 11.05 -5.68 11.05
CA PRO A 163 11.14 -5.06 12.37
C PRO A 163 12.51 -4.42 12.63
N ASN A 164 12.97 -3.49 11.78
CA ASN A 164 14.22 -2.78 12.07
C ASN A 164 14.01 -1.86 13.29
N PRO A 165 14.85 -1.96 14.34
CA PRO A 165 14.80 -1.05 15.48
C PRO A 165 15.03 0.41 15.05
N ASP A 166 14.42 1.32 15.81
CA ASP A 166 14.52 2.79 15.69
C ASP A 166 15.97 3.35 15.68
N THR A 167 16.99 2.49 15.84
CA THR A 167 18.42 2.84 15.92
C THR A 167 19.25 2.45 14.69
N GLY A 168 18.65 1.87 13.64
CA GLY A 168 19.32 1.72 12.33
C GLY A 168 20.46 0.69 12.27
N HIS A 169 20.64 -0.14 13.31
CA HIS A 169 21.74 -1.12 13.40
C HIS A 169 21.30 -2.54 13.84
N GLY A 170 20.00 -2.85 13.79
CA GLY A 170 19.52 -4.20 14.09
C GLY A 170 19.65 -5.13 12.89
N GLU A 171 20.16 -6.33 13.11
CA GLU A 171 20.12 -7.40 12.11
C GLU A 171 18.66 -7.78 11.80
N ARG A 172 18.33 -7.97 10.51
CA ARG A 172 16.99 -8.36 10.08
C ARG A 172 16.83 -9.87 10.31
N PRO A 173 15.75 -10.33 10.95
CA PRO A 173 15.64 -11.76 11.28
C PRO A 173 15.46 -12.70 10.07
N TYR A 174 15.17 -12.17 8.86
CA TYR A 174 14.86 -12.98 7.67
C TYR A 174 15.50 -12.47 6.37
N ASP A 175 16.43 -11.50 6.41
CA ASP A 175 16.94 -10.83 5.20
C ASP A 175 15.82 -10.31 4.27
N ASP A 176 14.74 -9.83 4.89
CA ASP A 176 13.54 -9.41 4.16
C ASP A 176 13.83 -8.22 3.24
N THR A 177 13.13 -8.22 2.11
CA THR A 177 13.09 -7.16 1.12
C THR A 177 11.65 -6.68 0.92
N TRP A 178 11.49 -5.64 0.10
CA TRP A 178 10.19 -5.04 -0.18
C TRP A 178 9.18 -6.05 -0.75
N ASP A 179 9.69 -7.04 -1.48
CA ASP A 179 8.93 -7.98 -2.30
C ASP A 179 9.04 -9.43 -1.82
N ASN A 180 9.91 -9.69 -0.84
CA ASN A 180 10.09 -10.97 -0.19
C ASN A 180 10.18 -10.75 1.33
N PHE A 181 9.07 -10.98 2.04
CA PHE A 181 8.89 -10.52 3.43
C PHE A 181 8.25 -11.59 4.30
N GLY A 182 8.77 -11.80 5.52
CA GLY A 182 8.26 -12.81 6.44
C GLY A 182 8.84 -14.20 6.15
N PRO A 183 8.20 -15.29 6.66
CA PRO A 183 6.83 -15.34 7.21
C PRO A 183 6.68 -14.70 8.60
N LEU A 184 5.49 -14.21 8.89
CA LEU A 184 5.17 -13.45 10.11
C LEU A 184 3.77 -13.78 10.63
N LEU A 185 3.65 -13.95 11.96
CA LEU A 185 2.36 -14.13 12.64
C LEU A 185 1.71 -12.76 12.87
N ILE A 186 0.43 -12.63 12.57
CA ILE A 186 -0.41 -11.49 12.96
C ILE A 186 -1.07 -11.81 14.31
N PRO A 187 -0.71 -11.12 15.40
CA PRO A 187 -1.18 -11.50 16.72
C PRO A 187 -2.68 -11.33 16.96
N ALA A 188 -3.28 -12.29 17.67
CA ALA A 188 -4.65 -12.22 18.18
C ALA A 188 -4.69 -12.08 19.70
N ALA A 189 -5.69 -11.37 20.21
CA ALA A 189 -5.91 -11.23 21.65
C ALA A 189 -6.08 -12.61 22.30
N GLY A 190 -5.35 -12.87 23.39
CA GLY A 190 -5.30 -14.14 24.10
C GLY A 190 -4.42 -15.22 23.44
N GLN A 191 -3.83 -14.96 22.27
CA GLN A 191 -2.87 -15.87 21.66
C GLN A 191 -1.53 -15.79 22.38
N SER A 192 -0.95 -16.93 22.74
CA SER A 192 0.40 -17.01 23.30
C SER A 192 1.42 -17.45 22.26
N VAL A 193 2.63 -16.90 22.34
CA VAL A 193 3.78 -17.28 21.50
C VAL A 193 5.02 -17.46 22.34
N GLU A 194 5.94 -18.31 21.86
CA GLU A 194 7.31 -18.35 22.38
C GLU A 194 8.09 -17.14 21.87
N LEU A 195 8.84 -16.50 22.77
CA LEU A 195 9.74 -15.41 22.42
C LEU A 195 11.10 -16.00 22.00
N THR A 196 11.51 -15.69 20.78
CA THR A 196 12.75 -16.15 20.17
C THR A 196 13.51 -14.94 19.62
N ASP A 197 14.83 -15.05 19.45
CA ASP A 197 15.63 -13.98 18.84
C ASP A 197 15.06 -13.52 17.48
N LYS A 198 14.43 -14.44 16.74
CA LYS A 198 13.88 -14.19 15.41
C LYS A 198 12.58 -13.36 15.41
N ASN A 199 11.68 -13.60 16.38
CA ASN A 199 10.36 -12.96 16.40
C ASN A 199 10.25 -11.82 17.43
N LEU A 200 11.13 -11.80 18.43
CA LEU A 200 11.09 -10.85 19.54
C LEU A 200 11.17 -9.42 19.01
N HIS A 201 12.02 -9.17 18.02
CA HIS A 201 12.14 -7.87 17.35
C HIS A 201 10.82 -7.40 16.75
N SER A 202 10.03 -8.29 16.14
CA SER A 202 8.71 -7.96 15.61
C SER A 202 7.72 -7.60 16.72
N PHE A 203 7.82 -8.23 17.89
CA PHE A 203 6.86 -8.00 18.96
C PHE A 203 7.25 -6.89 19.95
N ARG A 204 8.44 -6.29 19.84
CA ARG A 204 8.91 -5.23 20.75
C ARG A 204 7.90 -4.09 20.91
N ARG A 205 7.41 -3.57 19.78
CA ARG A 205 6.46 -2.45 19.77
C ARG A 205 5.08 -2.87 20.30
N ILE A 206 4.69 -4.12 20.07
CA ILE A 206 3.45 -4.66 20.65
C ILE A 206 3.53 -4.64 22.16
N ILE A 207 4.54 -5.32 22.71
CA ILE A 207 4.71 -5.50 24.16
C ILE A 207 4.94 -4.13 24.84
N GLY A 208 5.87 -3.33 24.32
CA GLY A 208 6.28 -2.08 24.95
C GLY A 208 5.31 -0.92 24.73
N GLU A 209 5.03 -0.59 23.47
CA GLU A 209 4.34 0.65 23.12
C GLU A 209 2.82 0.48 23.06
N TYR A 210 2.33 -0.66 22.55
CA TYR A 210 0.90 -0.86 22.33
C TYR A 210 0.18 -1.47 23.54
N GLU A 211 0.83 -2.37 24.27
CA GLU A 211 0.27 -3.04 25.45
C GLU A 211 0.85 -2.50 26.76
N GLY A 212 1.96 -1.74 26.71
CA GLY A 212 2.40 -0.89 27.81
C GLY A 212 3.28 -1.58 28.85
N HIS A 213 3.91 -2.71 28.51
CA HIS A 213 4.81 -3.44 29.40
C HIS A 213 6.26 -2.93 29.32
N ASP A 214 7.02 -3.06 30.40
CA ASP A 214 8.46 -2.75 30.40
C ASP A 214 9.24 -3.91 29.75
N LEU A 215 9.51 -3.81 28.44
CA LEU A 215 10.32 -4.78 27.70
C LEU A 215 11.80 -4.39 27.68
N LYS A 216 12.65 -5.25 28.26
CA LYS A 216 14.11 -5.16 28.18
C LYS A 216 14.69 -6.42 27.55
N ILE A 217 15.70 -6.25 26.70
CA ILE A 217 16.39 -7.36 26.05
C ILE A 217 17.86 -7.25 26.42
N ASN A 218 18.41 -8.28 27.06
CA ASN A 218 19.81 -8.30 27.45
C ASN A 218 20.74 -8.59 26.25
N LYS A 219 22.06 -8.61 26.49
CA LYS A 219 23.05 -8.85 25.42
C LYS A 219 22.99 -10.28 24.89
N GLU A 220 22.42 -11.19 25.68
CA GLU A 220 22.23 -12.60 25.39
C GLU A 220 20.92 -12.88 24.63
N GLY A 221 20.13 -11.85 24.26
CA GLY A 221 18.88 -11.99 23.51
C GLY A 221 17.65 -12.31 24.36
N GLN A 222 17.80 -12.44 25.68
CA GLN A 222 16.72 -12.81 26.59
C GLN A 222 15.80 -11.61 26.87
N ALA A 223 14.49 -11.84 26.74
CA ALA A 223 13.46 -10.85 27.04
C ALA A 223 13.11 -10.85 28.54
N PHE A 224 13.07 -9.66 29.13
CA PHE A 224 12.52 -9.39 30.45
C PHE A 224 11.30 -8.48 30.27
N ILE A 225 10.15 -8.92 30.76
CA ILE A 225 8.89 -8.17 30.69
C ILE A 225 8.48 -7.86 32.12
N ASP A 226 8.30 -6.59 32.43
CA ASP A 226 7.97 -6.09 33.77
C ASP A 226 8.97 -6.56 34.86
N GLY A 227 10.23 -6.73 34.45
CA GLY A 227 11.34 -7.14 35.32
C GLY A 227 11.53 -8.65 35.46
N GLU A 228 10.63 -9.48 34.91
CA GLU A 228 10.72 -10.95 34.97
C GLU A 228 11.21 -11.54 33.64
N LEU A 229 12.01 -12.61 33.72
CA LEU A 229 12.47 -13.33 32.52
C LEU A 229 11.26 -13.97 31.82
N ALA A 230 11.01 -13.57 30.58
CA ALA A 230 9.88 -14.03 29.78
C ALA A 230 10.37 -14.88 28.60
N THR A 231 9.91 -16.13 28.55
CA THR A 231 10.12 -17.04 27.40
C THR A 231 8.88 -17.13 26.51
N THR A 232 7.74 -16.62 26.99
CA THR A 232 6.48 -16.58 26.26
C THR A 232 5.83 -15.22 26.45
N TYR A 233 4.94 -14.87 25.54
CA TYR A 233 4.10 -13.69 25.66
C TYR A 233 2.68 -14.00 25.21
N THR A 234 1.69 -13.43 25.90
CA THR A 234 0.28 -13.53 25.53
C THR A 234 -0.21 -12.16 25.13
N PHE A 235 -0.65 -12.02 23.89
CA PHE A 235 -1.10 -10.73 23.37
C PHE A 235 -2.42 -10.32 24.00
N GLU A 236 -2.53 -9.04 24.35
CA GLU A 236 -3.74 -8.47 24.95
C GLU A 236 -4.72 -7.97 23.90
N LYS A 237 -4.22 -7.58 22.71
CA LYS A 237 -5.01 -6.95 21.64
C LYS A 237 -4.99 -7.75 20.34
N ASN A 238 -5.95 -7.45 19.49
CA ASN A 238 -5.93 -7.88 18.09
C ASN A 238 -5.07 -6.95 17.23
N TYR A 239 -4.32 -7.52 16.30
CA TYR A 239 -3.45 -6.79 15.39
C TYR A 239 -3.77 -7.06 13.92
N TYR A 240 -3.38 -6.12 13.07
CA TYR A 240 -3.65 -6.14 11.64
C TYR A 240 -2.42 -5.73 10.84
N TRP A 241 -2.29 -6.26 9.63
CA TRP A 241 -1.27 -5.86 8.67
C TRP A 241 -1.89 -5.02 7.57
N MET A 242 -1.44 -3.77 7.43
CA MET A 242 -2.04 -2.77 6.55
C MET A 242 -1.07 -2.38 5.43
N MET A 243 -1.41 -2.68 4.18
CA MET A 243 -0.58 -2.40 2.99
C MET A 243 -1.28 -1.46 2.01
N GLY A 244 -0.51 -0.60 1.33
CA GLY A 244 -1.07 0.25 0.28
C GLY A 244 -1.32 -0.51 -1.00
N ASP A 245 -2.28 -0.07 -1.81
CA ASP A 245 -2.50 -0.65 -3.14
C ASP A 245 -1.36 -0.30 -4.11
N ASN A 246 -0.80 0.92 -4.03
CA ASN A 246 0.45 1.25 -4.71
C ASN A 246 1.64 0.74 -3.91
N ARG A 247 1.91 -0.57 -4.05
CA ARG A 247 2.80 -1.35 -3.19
C ARG A 247 4.22 -0.81 -3.19
N HIS A 248 4.80 -0.44 -4.33
CA HIS A 248 6.18 0.07 -4.37
C HIS A 248 6.29 1.55 -3.99
N ASN A 249 5.17 2.28 -3.93
CA ASN A 249 5.13 3.71 -3.58
C ASN A 249 4.37 4.00 -2.27
N SER A 250 4.21 2.99 -1.41
CA SER A 250 3.42 3.11 -0.19
C SER A 250 4.32 2.97 1.03
N LEU A 251 4.38 4.01 1.85
CA LEU A 251 4.72 3.85 3.26
C LEU A 251 3.59 2.98 3.86
N ASP A 252 3.91 1.74 4.26
CA ASP A 252 2.96 0.77 4.83
C ASP A 252 3.54 -0.09 5.95
N ALA A 253 2.81 -1.13 6.40
CA ALA A 253 3.20 -1.99 7.51
C ALA A 253 4.59 -2.64 7.33
N ARG A 254 5.11 -2.77 6.10
CA ARG A 254 6.51 -3.17 5.89
C ARG A 254 7.53 -2.18 6.47
N LYS A 255 7.13 -0.95 6.78
CA LYS A 255 7.98 0.07 7.42
C LYS A 255 7.71 0.21 8.92
N TRP A 256 6.45 0.19 9.36
CA TRP A 256 6.07 0.46 10.76
C TRP A 256 5.53 -0.74 11.54
N GLY A 257 5.25 -1.85 10.87
CA GLY A 257 4.74 -3.08 11.49
C GLY A 257 3.24 -3.09 11.75
N TYR A 258 2.86 -3.73 12.85
CA TYR A 258 1.49 -4.03 13.21
C TYR A 258 0.66 -2.80 13.54
N VAL A 259 -0.63 -2.87 13.19
CA VAL A 259 -1.66 -1.90 13.57
C VAL A 259 -2.59 -2.55 14.61
N PRO A 260 -2.63 -2.08 15.87
CA PRO A 260 -3.56 -2.60 16.87
C PRO A 260 -5.01 -2.21 16.54
N GLU A 261 -5.97 -3.00 17.04
CA GLU A 261 -7.40 -2.80 16.77
C GLU A 261 -7.94 -1.45 17.26
N ASP A 262 -7.36 -0.90 18.33
CA ASP A 262 -7.74 0.39 18.91
C ASP A 262 -7.28 1.60 18.08
N HIS A 263 -6.43 1.39 17.07
CA HIS A 263 -6.05 2.42 16.10
C HIS A 263 -6.99 2.44 14.89
N ILE A 264 -7.91 1.47 14.76
CA ILE A 264 -8.84 1.40 13.64
C ILE A 264 -9.97 2.41 13.84
N VAL A 265 -10.05 3.38 12.94
CA VAL A 265 -11.12 4.40 12.94
C VAL A 265 -12.36 3.87 12.23
N GLY A 266 -12.20 3.13 11.13
CA GLY A 266 -13.33 2.51 10.42
C GLY A 266 -13.02 2.13 8.99
N LYS A 267 -14.07 1.83 8.22
CA LYS A 267 -13.96 1.49 6.79
C LYS A 267 -14.61 2.57 5.93
N PRO A 268 -13.92 3.07 4.88
CA PRO A 268 -14.53 4.00 3.96
C PRO A 268 -15.62 3.27 3.14
N VAL A 269 -16.79 3.89 3.03
CA VAL A 269 -17.95 3.30 2.33
C VAL A 269 -18.31 4.04 1.04
N PHE A 270 -17.93 5.32 0.93
CA PHE A 270 -18.39 6.18 -0.15
C PHE A 270 -17.34 7.23 -0.52
N ILE A 271 -17.10 7.38 -1.82
CA ILE A 271 -16.27 8.44 -2.40
C ILE A 271 -17.20 9.61 -2.70
N TRP A 272 -17.31 10.55 -1.76
CA TRP A 272 -18.11 11.76 -1.99
C TRP A 272 -17.50 12.65 -3.08
N MET A 273 -16.18 12.66 -3.21
CA MET A 273 -15.50 13.54 -4.15
C MET A 273 -14.18 12.96 -4.65
N SER A 274 -13.86 13.19 -5.92
CA SER A 274 -12.61 12.78 -6.57
C SER A 274 -12.22 13.78 -7.64
N TYR A 275 -10.98 14.25 -7.58
CA TYR A 275 -10.43 15.22 -8.53
C TYR A 275 -9.08 14.77 -9.09
N ASP A 276 -8.86 14.99 -10.38
CA ASP A 276 -7.55 14.98 -11.00
C ASP A 276 -6.84 16.31 -10.71
N LYS A 277 -5.76 16.26 -9.92
CA LYS A 277 -4.96 17.43 -9.55
C LYS A 277 -4.34 18.11 -10.78
N HIS A 278 -4.10 17.37 -11.86
CA HIS A 278 -3.46 17.83 -13.09
C HIS A 278 -4.46 18.22 -14.20
N GLY A 279 -5.75 17.91 -14.02
CA GLY A 279 -6.80 18.30 -14.97
C GLY A 279 -6.98 19.82 -15.08
N LYS A 280 -7.80 20.28 -16.02
CA LYS A 280 -8.14 21.71 -16.20
C LYS A 280 -9.64 21.95 -16.11
N GLY A 281 -10.05 23.03 -15.44
CA GLY A 281 -11.46 23.40 -15.32
C GLY A 281 -12.33 22.28 -14.76
N PHE A 282 -13.47 22.01 -15.40
CA PHE A 282 -14.41 20.96 -15.00
C PHE A 282 -13.92 19.54 -15.32
N GLU A 283 -12.95 19.35 -16.22
CA GLU A 283 -12.33 18.04 -16.49
C GLU A 283 -11.50 17.53 -15.30
N LYS A 284 -11.24 18.39 -14.30
CA LYS A 284 -10.66 17.95 -13.02
C LYS A 284 -11.58 17.00 -12.27
N ILE A 285 -12.89 17.05 -12.46
CA ILE A 285 -13.82 16.24 -11.68
C ILE A 285 -13.87 14.84 -12.30
N ARG A 286 -13.45 13.82 -11.54
CA ARG A 286 -13.51 12.41 -11.97
C ARG A 286 -14.92 11.88 -11.79
N THR A 287 -15.82 12.23 -12.70
CA THR A 287 -17.27 11.95 -12.55
C THR A 287 -17.60 10.46 -12.47
N ASP A 288 -16.72 9.58 -12.96
CA ASP A 288 -16.74 8.12 -12.81
C ASP A 288 -16.47 7.63 -11.37
N ARG A 289 -15.78 8.44 -10.55
CA ARG A 289 -15.41 8.12 -9.16
C ARG A 289 -16.17 8.92 -8.11
N VAL A 290 -16.64 10.11 -8.46
CA VAL A 290 -17.47 10.94 -7.59
C VAL A 290 -18.80 10.23 -7.34
N PHE A 291 -19.24 10.20 -6.09
CA PHE A 291 -20.47 9.55 -5.64
C PHE A 291 -20.49 8.04 -5.94
N THR A 292 -19.38 7.37 -5.67
CA THR A 292 -19.21 5.94 -5.92
C THR A 292 -19.00 5.19 -4.61
N THR A 293 -19.58 4.00 -4.49
CA THR A 293 -19.35 3.10 -3.33
C THR A 293 -17.94 2.53 -3.36
N VAL A 294 -17.27 2.47 -2.22
CA VAL A 294 -15.88 1.97 -2.12
C VAL A 294 -15.83 0.45 -2.21
N ASN A 295 -16.75 -0.23 -1.52
CA ASN A 295 -16.82 -1.69 -1.48
C ASN A 295 -17.94 -2.19 -2.41
N GLY A 296 -17.82 -3.42 -2.90
CA GLY A 296 -18.82 -4.10 -3.74
C GLY A 296 -18.17 -4.96 -4.80
N GLU A 297 -18.98 -5.82 -5.42
CA GLU A 297 -18.59 -6.67 -6.55
C GLU A 297 -18.71 -5.89 -7.87
N GLY A 298 -17.92 -6.31 -8.86
CA GLY A 298 -17.87 -5.75 -10.20
C GLY A 298 -17.41 -4.29 -10.27
N GLU A 299 -17.64 -3.66 -11.42
CA GLU A 299 -17.19 -2.30 -11.68
C GLU A 299 -17.79 -1.26 -10.70
N PRO A 300 -17.02 -0.26 -10.27
CA PRO A 300 -17.55 0.85 -9.48
C PRO A 300 -18.59 1.66 -10.27
N GLN A 301 -19.77 1.88 -9.69
CA GLN A 301 -20.81 2.70 -10.32
C GLN A 301 -20.94 4.06 -9.63
N SER A 302 -20.77 5.14 -10.41
CA SER A 302 -21.03 6.49 -9.94
C SER A 302 -22.52 6.85 -9.98
N TYR A 303 -23.01 7.38 -8.86
CA TYR A 303 -24.35 7.96 -8.75
C TYR A 303 -24.37 9.48 -8.99
N PHE A 304 -23.25 10.08 -9.40
CA PHE A 304 -23.13 11.53 -9.54
C PHE A 304 -24.15 12.10 -10.53
N TRP A 305 -24.25 11.53 -11.72
CA TRP A 305 -25.21 12.01 -12.72
C TRP A 305 -26.66 11.80 -12.32
N HIS A 306 -26.97 10.69 -11.63
CA HIS A 306 -28.29 10.46 -11.05
C HIS A 306 -28.65 11.57 -10.05
N PHE A 307 -27.71 11.94 -9.18
CA PHE A 307 -27.87 13.04 -8.23
C PHE A 307 -28.08 14.40 -8.93
N ILE A 308 -27.29 14.72 -9.95
CA ILE A 308 -27.43 15.98 -10.70
C ILE A 308 -28.79 16.06 -11.41
N VAL A 309 -29.27 14.97 -12.01
CA VAL A 309 -30.60 14.91 -12.62
C VAL A 309 -31.70 15.13 -11.59
N LEU A 310 -31.64 14.45 -10.44
CA LEU A 310 -32.61 14.63 -9.35
C LEU A 310 -32.60 16.07 -8.81
N LEU A 311 -31.41 16.67 -8.65
CA LEU A 311 -31.26 18.05 -8.23
C LEU A 311 -31.87 19.03 -9.24
N GLY A 312 -31.65 18.80 -10.54
CA GLY A 312 -32.26 19.57 -11.62
C GLY A 312 -33.78 19.50 -11.61
N LEU A 313 -34.34 18.29 -11.51
CA LEU A 313 -35.79 18.05 -11.40
C LEU A 313 -36.38 18.76 -10.18
N TYR A 314 -35.71 18.67 -9.03
CA TYR A 314 -36.12 19.37 -7.81
C TYR A 314 -36.18 20.89 -8.01
N GLN A 315 -35.17 21.48 -8.67
CA GLN A 315 -35.16 22.92 -8.95
C GLN A 315 -36.28 23.34 -9.91
N VAL A 316 -36.55 22.54 -10.95
CA VAL A 316 -37.67 22.78 -11.88
C VAL A 316 -39.01 22.75 -11.14
N VAL A 317 -39.24 21.72 -10.32
CA VAL A 317 -40.47 21.62 -9.50
C VAL A 317 -40.59 22.81 -8.55
N ARG A 318 -39.49 23.21 -7.88
CA ARG A 318 -39.46 24.37 -6.99
C ARG A 318 -39.79 25.67 -7.71
N PHE A 319 -39.26 25.87 -8.91
CA PHE A 319 -39.53 27.04 -9.75
C PHE A 319 -40.99 27.11 -10.19
N LEU A 320 -41.56 26.00 -10.68
CA LEU A 320 -42.95 25.90 -11.09
C LEU A 320 -43.91 26.16 -9.90
N ARG A 321 -43.59 25.66 -8.71
CA ARG A 321 -44.37 25.93 -7.49
C ARG A 321 -44.33 27.39 -7.07
N LYS A 322 -43.20 28.09 -7.25
CA LYS A 322 -43.08 29.52 -6.96
C LYS A 322 -43.89 30.40 -7.92
N ARG A 323 -44.01 30.02 -9.20
CA ARG A 323 -44.82 30.76 -10.19
C ARG A 323 -46.32 30.58 -10.04
N LYS A 324 -46.76 29.52 -9.34
CA LYS A 324 -48.18 29.26 -9.05
C LYS A 324 -48.68 29.93 -7.76
N LYS A 325 -47.79 30.53 -6.97
CA LYS A 325 -48.11 31.38 -5.81
C LYS A 325 -48.02 32.85 -6.22
#